data_AF-A0A1A2TJG7-F1
#
_entry.id   AF-A0A1A2TJG7-F1
#
_cell.length_a   1.000
_cell.length_b   1.000
_cell.length_c   1.000
_cell.angle_alpha   90.00
_cell.angle_beta   90.00
_cell.angle_gamma   90.00
#
_symmetry.space_group_name_H-M   'P 1'
#
loop_
_entity.id
_entity.type
_entity.pdbx_description
1 polymer ?
#
loop_
_entity_poly.entity_id
_entity_poly.type
_entity_poly.pdbx_seq_one_letter_code
_entity_poly.pdbx_strand_id
1 'polypeptide(L)' 'MVDLVTWLFVLPMWPFVFVVLPITLVYVGISALIARAPGRLGQVGRGMMIGSLSGPISVLIFIPAFIVAHAIGPI' A
#
# COMPACT_ATOMS: atom_id res chain seq x y z
N MET A 1 8.25 5.45 -26.86
CA MET A 1 6.88 5.68 -26.35
C MET A 1 6.58 4.83 -25.12
N VAL A 2 6.66 3.50 -25.21
CA VAL A 2 6.41 2.60 -24.05
C VAL A 2 7.35 2.90 -22.88
N ASP A 3 8.65 3.04 -23.13
CA ASP A 3 9.64 3.32 -22.07
C ASP A 3 9.39 4.64 -21.32
N LEU A 4 9.07 5.72 -22.04
CA LEU A 4 8.71 7.02 -21.47
C LEU A 4 7.42 6.94 -20.65
N VAL A 5 6.41 6.22 -21.14
CA VAL A 5 5.14 6.02 -20.41
C VAL A 5 5.38 5.19 -19.15
N THR A 6 6.20 4.15 -19.23
CA THR A 6 6.61 3.37 -18.05
C THR A 6 7.35 4.25 -17.05
N TRP A 7 8.32 5.06 -17.48
CA TRP A 7 9.07 5.98 -16.61
C TRP A 7 8.27 7.15 -16.04
N LEU A 8 7.19 7.57 -16.69
CA LEU A 8 6.38 8.71 -16.28
C LEU A 8 5.08 8.32 -15.52
N PHE A 9 4.58 7.11 -15.71
CA PHE A 9 3.31 6.67 -15.12
C PHE A 9 3.39 5.36 -14.32
N VAL A 10 4.36 4.48 -14.58
CA VAL A 10 4.47 3.16 -13.94
C VAL A 10 5.60 3.09 -12.90
N LEU A 11 6.77 3.64 -13.22
CA LEU A 11 7.97 3.71 -12.37
C LEU A 11 8.06 4.93 -11.44
N PRO A 12 7.55 6.13 -11.77
CA PRO A 12 7.68 7.25 -10.86
C PRO A 12 6.68 7.04 -9.75
N MET A 13 7.17 6.87 -8.54
CA MET A 13 6.34 6.79 -7.34
C MET A 13 5.59 8.10 -7.04
N TRP A 14 5.70 9.13 -7.87
CA TRP A 14 5.06 10.44 -7.65
C TRP A 14 3.53 10.37 -7.50
N PRO A 15 2.75 9.64 -8.35
CA PRO A 15 1.32 9.46 -8.11
C PRO A 15 1.06 8.69 -6.81
N PHE A 16 1.93 7.73 -6.47
CA PHE A 16 1.86 7.02 -5.20
C PHE A 16 2.05 7.97 -4.01
N VAL A 17 3.03 8.87 -4.07
CA VAL A 17 3.35 9.82 -2.99
C VAL A 17 2.31 10.92 -2.86
N PHE A 18 1.83 11.50 -3.97
CA PHE A 18 0.95 12.66 -3.93
C PHE A 18 -0.54 12.33 -3.90
N VAL A 19 -0.95 11.15 -4.36
CA VAL A 19 -2.36 10.78 -4.44
C VAL A 19 -2.66 9.58 -3.55
N VAL A 20 -1.92 8.49 -3.73
CA VAL A 20 -2.21 7.24 -2.99
C VAL A 20 -1.91 7.42 -1.51
N LEU A 21 -0.75 7.95 -1.14
CA LEU A 21 -0.34 8.11 0.26
C LEU A 21 -1.32 9.00 1.05
N PRO A 22 -1.74 10.20 0.57
CA PRO A 22 -2.72 11.00 1.29
C PRO A 22 -4.07 10.30 1.45
N ILE A 23 -4.57 9.65 0.39
CA ILE A 23 -5.84 8.91 0.44
C ILE A 23 -5.75 7.75 1.45
N THR A 24 -4.64 7.01 1.44
CA THR A 24 -4.40 5.93 2.40
C THR A 24 -4.35 6.47 3.84
N LEU A 25 -3.67 7.60 4.08
CA LEU A 25 -3.62 8.21 5.40
C LEU A 25 -5.00 8.68 5.88
N VAL A 26 -5.81 9.26 4.99
CA VAL A 26 -7.20 9.63 5.29
C VAL A 26 -8.02 8.39 5.64
N TYR A 27 -7.91 7.33 4.84
CA TYR A 27 -8.61 6.07 5.09
C TYR A 27 -8.20 5.43 6.44
N VAL A 28 -6.90 5.43 6.75
CA VAL A 28 -6.37 4.96 8.03
C VAL A 28 -6.92 5.82 9.17
N GLY A 29 -6.94 7.13 9.03
CA GLY A 29 -7.52 8.05 10.01
C GLY A 29 -9.00 7.75 10.28
N ILE A 30 -9.80 7.57 9.23
CA ILE A 30 -11.22 7.18 9.35
C ILE A 30 -11.36 5.83 10.05
N SER A 31 -10.56 4.83 9.65
CA SER A 31 -10.61 3.50 10.27
C SER A 31 -10.26 3.54 11.76
N ALA A 32 -9.27 4.35 12.15
CA ALA A 32 -8.86 4.55 13.53
C ALA A 32 -9.97 5.22 14.35
N LEU A 33 -10.71 6.19 13.78
CA LEU A 33 -11.87 6.80 14.43
C LEU A 33 -13.00 5.79 14.63
N ILE A 34 -13.36 5.02 13.60
CA ILE A 34 -14.41 4.00 13.66
C ILE A 34 -14.05 2.89 14.68
N ALA A 35 -12.76 2.52 14.77
CA ALA A 35 -12.27 1.51 15.69
C ALA A 35 -12.50 1.84 17.18
N ARG A 36 -12.75 3.11 17.51
CA ARG A 36 -13.05 3.58 18.88
C ARG A 36 -14.49 3.27 19.29
N ALA A 37 -15.39 3.01 18.35
CA ALA A 37 -16.78 2.69 18.65
C ALA A 37 -16.91 1.33 19.38
N PRO A 38 -17.85 1.17 20.31
CA PRO A 38 -18.13 -0.13 20.91
C PRO A 38 -18.84 -1.07 19.93
N GLY A 39 -18.72 -2.38 20.20
CA GLY A 39 -19.45 -3.42 19.46
C GLY A 39 -18.96 -3.63 18.02
N ARG A 40 -19.90 -3.95 17.12
CA ARG A 40 -19.59 -4.36 15.73
C ARG A 40 -18.90 -3.27 14.93
N LEU A 41 -19.26 -2.00 15.14
CA LEU A 41 -18.63 -0.88 14.43
C LEU A 41 -17.14 -0.76 14.74
N GLY A 42 -16.74 -0.92 16.00
CA GLY A 42 -15.32 -0.95 16.38
C GLY A 42 -14.56 -2.14 15.79
N GLN A 43 -15.22 -3.30 15.65
CA GLN A 43 -14.61 -4.46 14.99
C GLN A 43 -14.37 -4.19 13.49
N VAL A 44 -15.32 -3.55 12.81
CA VAL A 44 -15.14 -3.13 11.41
C VAL A 44 -13.98 -2.16 11.28
N GLY A 45 -13.89 -1.12 12.13
CA GLY A 45 -12.77 -0.16 12.10
C GLY A 45 -11.40 -0.82 12.29
N ARG A 46 -11.30 -1.81 13.20
CA ARG A 46 -10.07 -2.61 13.37
C ARG A 46 -9.76 -3.47 12.15
N GLY A 47 -10.77 -4.10 11.55
CA GLY A 47 -10.62 -4.85 10.31
C GLY A 47 -10.14 -3.96 9.15
N MET A 48 -10.68 -2.74 9.03
CA MET A 48 -10.23 -1.75 8.07
C MET A 48 -8.77 -1.34 8.28
N MET A 49 -8.32 -1.14 9.53
CA MET A 49 -6.91 -0.86 9.84
C MET A 49 -5.98 -2.01 9.48
N ILE A 50 -6.37 -3.25 9.75
CA ILE A 50 -5.57 -4.42 9.35
C ILE A 50 -5.52 -4.51 7.82
N GLY A 51 -6.65 -4.29 7.16
CA GLY A 51 -6.75 -4.26 5.71
C GLY A 51 -5.85 -3.20 5.07
N SER A 52 -5.74 -2.00 5.66
CA SER A 52 -4.88 -0.93 5.12
C SER A 52 -3.39 -1.23 5.23
N LEU A 53 -2.97 -2.13 6.13
CA LEU A 53 -1.58 -2.58 6.24
C LEU A 53 -1.19 -3.56 5.12
N SER A 54 -2.15 -4.17 4.41
CA SER A 54 -1.86 -5.13 3.34
C SER A 54 -0.96 -4.54 2.26
N GLY A 55 -1.28 -3.35 1.75
CA GLY A 55 -0.48 -2.66 0.73
C GLY A 55 0.98 -2.43 1.16
N PRO A 56 1.24 -1.71 2.27
CA PRO A 56 2.59 -1.50 2.79
C PRO A 56 3.37 -2.80 3.06
N ILE A 57 2.72 -3.80 3.66
CA ILE A 57 3.35 -5.08 3.98
C ILE A 57 3.68 -5.85 2.69
N SER A 58 2.79 -5.86 1.70
CA SER A 58 3.08 -6.46 0.39
C SER A 58 4.29 -5.81 -0.25
N VAL A 59 4.39 -4.48 -0.24
CA VAL A 59 5.57 -3.77 -0.77
C VAL A 59 6.84 -4.18 -0.03
N LEU A 60 6.80 -4.24 1.31
CA LEU A 60 7.93 -4.65 2.14
C LEU A 60 8.38 -6.09 1.90
N ILE A 61 7.49 -6.99 1.48
CA ILE A 61 7.82 -8.40 1.21
C ILE A 61 8.25 -8.59 -0.24
N PHE A 62 7.48 -8.07 -1.19
CA PHE A 62 7.69 -8.34 -2.62
C PHE A 62 8.90 -7.60 -3.19
N ILE A 63 9.21 -6.38 -2.73
CA ILE A 63 10.40 -5.67 -3.23
C ILE A 63 11.68 -6.44 -2.89
N PRO A 64 11.95 -6.83 -1.64
CA PRO A 64 13.14 -7.64 -1.32
C PRO A 64 13.13 -8.99 -2.05
N ALA A 65 11.98 -9.68 -2.10
CA ALA A 65 11.88 -10.95 -2.81
C ALA A 65 12.23 -10.81 -4.29
N PHE A 66 11.78 -9.73 -4.94
CA PHE A 66 12.09 -9.42 -6.33
C PHE A 66 13.58 -9.11 -6.54
N ILE A 67 14.19 -8.33 -5.64
CA ILE A 67 15.63 -8.04 -5.68
C ILE A 67 16.46 -9.33 -5.58
N VAL A 68 16.09 -10.20 -4.63
CA VAL A 68 16.76 -11.50 -4.44
C VAL A 68 16.60 -12.38 -5.68
N ALA A 69 15.38 -12.53 -6.18
CA ALA A 69 15.12 -13.32 -7.39
C ALA A 69 15.90 -12.80 -8.60
N HIS A 70 15.98 -11.48 -8.76
CA HIS A 70 16.74 -10.86 -9.86
C HIS A 70 18.25 -11.09 -9.74
N ALA A 71 18.79 -11.08 -8.51
CA ALA A 71 20.20 -11.33 -8.25
C ALA A 71 20.62 -12.79 -8.52
N ILE A 72 19.70 -13.75 -8.37
CA ILE A 72 19.96 -15.16 -8.61
C ILE A 72 19.91 -15.49 -10.12
N GLY A 73 19.26 -14.65 -10.92
CA GLY A 73 19.01 -14.91 -12.35
C GLY A 73 17.86 -15.91 -12.56
N PRO A 74 17.35 -16.09 -13.80
CA PRO A 74 16.35 -17.11 -14.07
C PRO A 74 16.93 -18.50 -13.73
N ILE A 75 16.19 -19.27 -12.92
CA ILE A 75 16.43 -20.71 -12.74
C ILE A 75 16.22 -21.47 -14.03
#